data_AF-A0A521SDX0-F1
#
_entry.id   AF-A0A521SDX0-F1
#
_cell.length_a   1.000
_cell.length_b   1.000
_cell.length_c   1.000
_cell.angle_alpha   90.00
_cell.angle_beta   90.00
_cell.angle_gamma   90.00
#
_symmetry.space_group_name_H-M   'P 1'
#
loop_
_entity.id
_entity.type
_entity.pdbx_description
1 polymer ?
#
loop_
_entity_poly.entity_id
_entity_poly.type
_entity_poly.pdbx_seq_one_letter_code
_entity_poly.pdbx_strand_id
1 'polypeptide(L)' 'MTTTLNIAGMHCTSCKALIEDACSDIAGVTSCTVDVAGGKAIVEHDGSVDAQTLIAGIGALGTYTATLV' A
#
# COMPACT_ATOMS: atom_id res chain seq x y z
N MET A 1 -3.93 -1.57 13.78
CA MET A 1 -2.74 -2.35 13.39
C MET A 1 -2.03 -1.61 12.27
N THR A 2 -0.71 -1.73 12.19
CA THR A 2 0.09 -1.03 11.18
C THR A 2 0.93 -2.05 10.43
N THR A 3 0.76 -2.11 9.11
CA THR A 3 1.47 -3.02 8.21
C THR A 3 2.38 -2.21 7.30
N THR A 4 3.65 -2.62 7.22
CA THR A 4 4.62 -1.98 6.33
C THR A 4 4.89 -2.88 5.12
N LEU A 5 4.71 -2.33 3.93
CA LEU A 5 4.88 -3.00 2.64
C LEU A 5 6.03 -2.32 1.89
N ASN A 6 6.90 -3.10 1.28
CA ASN A 6 7.90 -2.63 0.34
C ASN A 6 7.25 -2.56 -1.05
N ILE A 7 7.36 -1.41 -1.73
CA ILE A 7 6.78 -1.26 -3.06
C ILE A 7 7.91 -1.20 -4.08
N ALA A 8 8.05 -2.26 -4.87
CA ALA A 8 8.96 -2.30 -6.01
C ALA A 8 8.23 -1.77 -7.26
N GLY A 9 8.91 -0.89 -8.01
CA GLY A 9 8.36 -0.29 -9.24
C GLY A 9 7.72 1.08 -9.07
N MET A 10 7.91 1.77 -7.93
CA MET A 10 7.59 3.20 -7.80
C MET A 10 8.52 4.03 -8.69
N HIS A 11 8.17 4.16 -9.97
CA HIS A 11 8.94 4.92 -10.95
C HIS A 11 8.57 6.41 -11.01
N CYS A 12 7.50 6.84 -10.33
CA CYS A 12 7.06 8.23 -10.38
C CYS A 12 6.30 8.68 -9.12
N THR A 13 6.44 9.95 -8.76
CA THR A 13 5.75 10.60 -7.64
C THR A 13 4.22 10.54 -7.77
N SER A 14 3.71 10.43 -9.00
CA SER A 14 2.28 10.24 -9.29
C SER A 14 1.74 8.89 -8.78
N CYS A 15 2.58 7.86 -8.67
CA CYS A 15 2.18 6.55 -8.18
C CYS A 15 1.88 6.58 -6.67
N LYS A 16 2.50 7.49 -5.91
CA LYS A 16 2.29 7.65 -4.46
C LYS A 16 0.81 7.84 -4.13
N ALA A 17 0.23 8.90 -4.69
CA ALA A 17 -1.15 9.29 -4.40
C ALA A 17 -2.12 8.19 -4.83
N LEU A 18 -1.85 7.54 -5.97
CA LEU A 18 -2.67 6.44 -6.48
C LEU A 18 -2.68 5.23 -5.53
N ILE A 19 -1.52 4.87 -4.98
CA ILE A 19 -1.38 3.76 -4.03
C ILE A 19 -2.03 4.11 -2.69
N GLU A 20 -1.83 5.32 -2.17
CA GLU A 20 -2.46 5.77 -0.91
C GLU A 20 -3.98 5.78 -0.99
N ASP A 21 -4.53 6.31 -2.09
CA ASP A 21 -5.98 6.39 -2.33
C ASP A 21 -6.59 5.00 -2.41
N ALA A 22 -5.99 4.12 -3.21
CA ALA A 22 -6.46 2.76 -3.36
C ALA A 22 -6.31 1.90 -2.11
N CYS A 23 -5.22 2.07 -1.34
CA CYS A 23 -5.12 1.39 -0.05
C CYS A 23 -6.20 1.88 0.90
N SER A 24 -6.53 3.17 0.88
CA SER A 24 -7.62 3.73 1.70
C SER A 24 -9.01 3.26 1.26
N ASP A 25 -9.19 2.88 0.00
CA ASP A 25 -10.42 2.27 -0.52
C ASP A 25 -10.64 0.83 -0.02
N ILE A 26 -9.60 0.16 0.47
CA ILE A 26 -9.70 -1.20 1.01
C ILE A 26 -10.48 -1.16 2.34
N ALA A 27 -11.57 -1.91 2.40
CA ALA A 27 -12.37 -2.06 3.62
C ALA A 27 -11.50 -2.57 4.79
N GLY A 28 -11.52 -1.82 5.89
CA GLY A 28 -10.71 -2.08 7.09
C GLY A 28 -9.44 -1.22 7.19
N VAL A 29 -9.03 -0.56 6.10
CA VAL A 29 -7.95 0.45 6.14
C VAL A 29 -8.49 1.75 6.73
N THR A 30 -7.71 2.30 7.67
CA THR A 30 -8.02 3.54 8.37
C THR A 30 -7.17 4.69 7.82
N SER A 31 -5.95 4.41 7.40
CA SER A 31 -5.01 5.39 6.86
C SER A 31 -3.93 4.68 6.04
N CYS A 32 -3.46 5.30 4.95
CA CYS A 32 -2.33 4.81 4.17
C CYS A 32 -1.36 5.95 3.89
N THR A 33 -0.08 5.72 4.18
CA THR A 33 1.00 6.66 3.92
C THR A 33 2.07 5.97 3.10
N VAL A 34 2.43 6.54 1.96
CA VAL A 34 3.49 6.01 1.10
C VAL A 34 4.74 6.89 1.20
N ASP A 35 5.83 6.26 1.65
CA ASP A 35 7.17 6.83 1.66
C ASP A 35 7.92 6.44 0.37
N VAL A 36 7.86 7.35 -0.60
CA VAL A 36 8.58 7.21 -1.88
C VAL A 36 10.09 7.33 -1.68
N ALA A 37 10.55 8.09 -0.69
CA ALA A 37 11.99 8.26 -0.42
C ALA A 37 12.59 6.98 0.18
N GLY A 38 11.83 6.29 1.03
CA GLY A 38 12.20 5.01 1.64
C GLY A 38 11.83 3.78 0.81
N GLY A 39 10.95 3.90 -0.19
CA GLY A 39 10.45 2.79 -1.00
C GLY A 39 9.37 1.94 -0.30
N LYS A 40 8.68 2.50 0.69
CA LYS A 40 7.79 1.74 1.60
C LYS A 40 6.40 2.36 1.67
N ALA A 41 5.38 1.53 1.83
CA ALA A 41 4.02 1.92 2.15
C ALA A 41 3.68 1.47 3.57
N ILE A 42 3.16 2.39 4.38
CA ILE A 42 2.70 2.16 5.74
C ILE A 42 1.18 2.22 5.71
N VAL A 43 0.53 1.11 6.03
CA VAL A 43 -0.92 0.99 6.03
C VAL A 43 -1.40 0.78 7.45
N GLU A 44 -2.26 1.66 7.94
CA GLU A 44 -2.97 1.53 9.20
C GLU A 44 -4.36 0.95 8.94
N HIS A 45 -4.68 -0.14 9.61
CA HIS A 45 -5.93 -0.87 9.45
C HIS A 45 -6.43 -1.42 10.79
N ASP A 46 -7.71 -1.70 10.89
CA ASP A 46 -8.35 -2.18 12.13
C ASP A 46 -8.00 -3.64 12.51
N GLY A 47 -7.24 -4.35 11.66
CA GLY A 47 -6.88 -5.76 11.82
C GLY A 47 -7.86 -6.75 11.18
N SER A 48 -8.91 -6.27 10.52
CA SER A 48 -9.82 -7.11 9.72
C SER A 48 -9.25 -7.48 8.35
N VAL A 49 -8.25 -6.74 7.86
CA VAL A 49 -7.56 -6.95 6.59
C VAL A 49 -6.14 -7.47 6.82
N ASP A 50 -5.79 -8.53 6.08
CA ASP A 50 -4.45 -9.12 6.07
C ASP A 50 -3.50 -8.43 5.09
N ALA A 51 -2.20 -8.55 5.34
CA ALA A 51 -1.16 -8.06 4.45
C ALA A 51 -1.28 -8.59 3.01
N GLN A 52 -1.73 -9.83 2.82
CA GLN A 52 -1.94 -10.38 1.47
C GLN A 52 -3.05 -9.65 0.71
N THR A 53 -4.13 -9.26 1.39
CA THR A 53 -5.21 -8.48 0.79
C THR A 53 -4.74 -7.08 0.40
N LEU A 54 -3.92 -6.46 1.26
CA LEU A 54 -3.29 -5.17 0.95
C LEU A 54 -2.38 -5.28 -0.29
N ILE A 55 -1.54 -6.32 -0.35
CA ILE A 55 -0.66 -6.58 -1.50
C ILE A 55 -1.47 -6.81 -2.78
N ALA A 56 -2.54 -7.60 -2.70
CA ALA A 56 -3.43 -7.87 -3.83
C ALA A 56 -4.16 -6.60 -4.29
N GLY A 57 -4.62 -5.77 -3.36
CA GLY A 57 -5.26 -4.49 -3.66
C GLY A 57 -4.31 -3.54 -4.39
N ILE A 58 -3.07 -3.42 -3.92
CA ILE A 58 -2.05 -2.61 -4.60
C ILE A 58 -1.71 -3.19 -5.98
N GLY A 59 -1.56 -4.51 -6.08
CA GLY A 59 -1.33 -5.20 -7.36
C GLY A 59 -2.48 -5.08 -8.35
N ALA A 60 -3.72 -4.87 -7.89
CA ALA A 60 -4.88 -4.67 -8.75
C ALA A 60 -4.87 -3.28 -9.44
N LEU A 61 -4.13 -2.30 -8.90
CA LEU A 61 -4.04 -0.95 -9.47
C LEU A 61 -3.11 -0.84 -10.68
N GLY A 62 -2.25 -1.83 -10.91
CA GLY A 62 -1.31 -1.78 -12.02
C GLY A 62 -0.20 -2.83 -11.96
N THR A 63 0.96 -2.48 -12.51
CA THR A 63 2.15 -3.36 -12.56
C THR A 63 3.09 -3.14 -11.36
N TYR A 64 2.55 -2.82 -10.19
CA TYR A 64 3.33 -2.57 -8.98
C TYR A 64 3.45 -3.86 -8.16
N THR A 65 4.67 -4.14 -7.67
CA THR A 65 4.91 -5.32 -6.83
C THR A 65 5.04 -4.86 -5.38
N ALA A 66 4.04 -5.18 -4.56
CA ALA A 66 4.08 -4.95 -3.12
C ALA A 66 4.53 -6.24 -2.40
N THR A 67 5.43 -6.11 -1.43
CA THR A 67 5.93 -7.24 -0.62
C THR A 67 5.94 -6.86 0.85
N LEU A 68 5.61 -7.79 1.75
CA LEU A 68 5.73 -7.53 3.19
C LEU A 68 7.22 -7.36 3.57
N VAL A 69 7.53 -6.35 4.39
CA VAL A 69 8.87 -6.12 4.96
C VAL A 69 9.12 -7.01 6.16
#